data_AF-A0A447U3M4-F1
#
_entry.id   AF-A0A447U3M4-F1
#
_cell.length_a   1.000
_cell.length_b   1.000
_cell.length_c   1.000
_cell.angle_alpha   90.00
_cell.angle_beta   90.00
_cell.angle_gamma   90.00
#
_symmetry.space_group_name_H-M   'P 1'
#
loop_
_entity.id
_entity.type
_entity.pdbx_description
1 polymer ?
#
loop_
_entity_poly.entity_id
_entity_poly.type
_entity_poly.pdbx_seq_one_letter_code
_entity_poly.pdbx_strand_id
1 'polypeptide(L)' 'MKRKVLALVIPALLAAGAAHAAEIYNKDGNKLDLYGKVDGLHYFSDDSSKDGDQTYMRVGFKGENTD' A
#
# COMPACT_ATOMS: atom_id res chain seq x y z
N MET A 1 -16.71 -21.09 -20.16
CA MET A 1 -15.83 -19.90 -20.21
C MET A 1 -15.96 -19.03 -18.96
N LYS A 2 -17.17 -18.65 -18.51
CA LYS A 2 -17.38 -17.76 -17.34
C LYS A 2 -16.72 -18.23 -16.02
N ARG A 3 -16.79 -19.53 -15.69
CA ARG A 3 -16.18 -20.09 -14.45
C ARG A 3 -14.64 -20.14 -14.48
N LYS A 4 -14.03 -20.31 -15.67
CA LYS A 4 -12.56 -20.33 -15.83
C LYS A 4 -11.96 -18.94 -15.64
N VAL A 5 -12.64 -17.91 -16.15
CA VAL A 5 -12.27 -16.51 -15.91
C VAL A 5 -12.41 -16.17 -14.43
N LEU A 6 -13.53 -16.52 -13.79
CA LEU A 6 -13.74 -16.26 -12.37
C LEU A 6 -12.69 -16.94 -11.47
N ALA A 7 -12.30 -18.18 -11.80
CA ALA A 7 -11.26 -18.93 -11.10
C ALA A 7 -9.85 -18.31 -11.21
N LEU A 8 -9.58 -17.53 -12.25
CA LEU A 8 -8.32 -16.80 -12.41
C LEU A 8 -8.38 -15.39 -11.81
N VAL A 9 -9.55 -14.76 -11.88
CA VAL A 9 -9.78 -13.40 -11.35
C VAL A 9 -9.69 -13.37 -9.83
N ILE A 10 -10.22 -14.37 -9.12
CA ILE A 10 -10.20 -14.38 -7.65
C ILE A 10 -8.77 -14.43 -7.08
N PRO A 11 -7.88 -15.36 -7.47
CA PRO A 11 -6.50 -15.38 -7.01
C PRO A 11 -5.71 -14.13 -7.43
N ALA A 12 -5.95 -13.61 -8.63
CA ALA A 12 -5.29 -12.40 -9.10
C ALA A 12 -5.67 -11.17 -8.26
N LEU A 13 -6.94 -11.04 -7.87
CA LEU A 13 -7.41 -9.97 -6.98
C LEU A 13 -6.84 -10.11 -5.56
N LEU A 14 -6.72 -11.34 -5.04
CA LEU A 14 -6.12 -11.60 -3.72
C LEU A 14 -4.61 -11.29 -3.71
N ALA A 15 -3.89 -11.68 -4.77
CA ALA A 15 -2.46 -11.39 -4.92
C ALA A 15 -2.19 -9.89 -5.12
N ALA A 16 -3.08 -9.17 -5.81
CA ALA A 16 -3.00 -7.71 -5.93
C ALA A 16 -3.20 -6.96 -4.59
N GLY A 17 -3.77 -7.63 -3.58
CA GLY A 17 -3.97 -7.10 -2.22
C GLY A 17 -2.84 -7.38 -1.24
N ALA A 18 -1.80 -8.13 -1.63
CA ALA A 18 -0.60 -8.32 -0.82
C ALA A 18 0.23 -7.02 -0.85
N ALA A 19 -0.20 -6.06 -0.04
CA ALA A 19 0.43 -4.76 0.12
C ALA A 19 1.91 -4.96 0.51
N HIS A 20 2.79 -4.20 -0.14
CA HIS A 20 4.21 -4.10 0.18
C HIS A 20 4.39 -3.52 1.60
N ALA A 21 4.26 -4.36 2.61
CA ALA A 21 4.56 -4.03 3.99
C ALA A 21 5.81 -4.83 4.40
N ALA A 22 6.70 -4.18 5.14
CA ALA A 22 7.84 -4.84 5.76
C ALA A 22 7.41 -5.33 7.14
N GLU A 23 7.47 -6.63 7.38
CA GLU A 23 7.35 -7.18 8.73
C GLU A 23 8.55 -6.68 9.56
N ILE A 24 8.29 -5.96 10.64
CA ILE A 24 9.32 -5.39 11.52
C ILE A 24 9.33 -6.01 12.91
N TYR A 25 8.29 -6.76 13.27
CA TYR A 25 8.19 -7.51 14.50
C TYR A 25 7.28 -8.72 14.32
N ASN A 26 7.71 -9.87 14.84
CA ASN A 26 6.92 -11.09 14.84
C ASN A 26 7.35 -11.98 16.00
N LYS A 27 6.53 -12.00 17.06
CA LYS A 27 6.80 -12.78 18.27
C LYS A 27 5.52 -13.08 19.02
N ASP A 28 5.41 -14.31 19.54
CA ASP A 28 4.33 -14.76 20.43
C ASP A 28 2.92 -14.42 19.88
N GLY A 29 2.69 -14.72 18.60
CA GLY A 29 1.38 -14.48 17.94
C GLY A 29 1.09 -13.02 17.57
N ASN A 30 1.98 -12.09 17.93
CA ASN A 30 1.89 -10.67 17.61
C ASN A 30 2.80 -10.32 16.43
N LYS A 31 2.23 -9.74 15.39
CA LYS A 31 2.96 -9.25 14.21
C LYS A 31 2.76 -7.74 14.04
N LEU A 32 3.81 -7.04 13.65
CA LEU A 32 3.77 -5.63 13.25
C LEU A 32 4.39 -5.46 11.88
N ASP A 33 3.60 -4.94 10.96
CA ASP A 33 4.04 -4.58 9.62
C ASP A 33 4.15 -3.04 9.50
N LEU A 34 5.25 -2.57 8.92
CA LEU A 34 5.45 -1.17 8.51
C LEU A 34 5.16 -1.05 7.02
N TYR A 35 4.31 -0.10 6.64
CA TYR A 35 3.99 0.16 5.24
C TYR A 35 3.95 1.65 4.95
N GLY A 36 4.09 2.01 3.69
CA GLY A 36 4.04 3.40 3.28
C GLY A 36 4.40 3.63 1.83
N LYS A 37 4.43 4.90 1.44
CA LYS A 37 4.91 5.36 0.16
C LYS A 37 5.60 6.71 0.28
N VAL A 38 6.50 6.97 -0.65
CA VAL A 38 7.08 8.29 -0.93
C VAL A 38 6.72 8.63 -2.36
N ASP A 39 6.14 9.81 -2.56
CA ASP A 39 5.62 10.26 -3.84
C ASP A 39 6.28 11.60 -4.18
N GLY A 40 7.28 11.55 -5.06
CA GLY A 40 7.99 12.73 -5.55
C GLY A 40 7.12 13.43 -6.59
N LEU A 41 6.58 14.59 -6.23
CA LEU A 41 5.51 15.24 -6.99
C LEU A 41 5.84 16.70 -7.21
N HIS A 42 5.69 17.19 -8.44
CA HIS A 42 5.81 18.60 -8.76
C HIS A 42 4.60 19.00 -9.59
N TYR A 43 3.90 20.05 -9.16
CA TYR A 43 2.78 20.61 -9.90
C TYR A 43 3.29 21.70 -10.81
N PHE A 44 2.89 21.63 -12.07
CA PHE A 44 3.10 22.69 -13.05
C PHE A 44 1.80 23.48 -13.21
N SER A 45 1.83 24.77 -12.90
CA SER A 45 0.65 25.63 -12.87
C SER A 45 1.00 27.09 -13.17
N ASP A 46 0.11 27.79 -13.88
CA ASP A 46 0.23 29.24 -14.10
C ASP A 46 -0.08 30.06 -12.81
N ASP A 47 -0.86 29.49 -11.89
CA ASP A 47 -1.05 30.04 -10.53
C ASP A 47 0.17 29.69 -9.67
N SER A 48 1.00 30.71 -9.37
CA SER A 48 2.23 30.56 -8.59
C SER A 48 2.02 30.13 -7.14
N SER A 49 0.80 30.23 -6.62
CA SER A 49 0.46 29.69 -5.29
C SER A 49 0.22 28.18 -5.29
N LYS A 50 0.12 27.56 -6.48
CA LYS A 50 -0.15 26.13 -6.68
C LYS A 50 0.97 25.40 -7.41
N ASP A 51 1.78 26.12 -8.18
CA ASP A 51 2.99 25.63 -8.83
C ASP A 51 4.05 25.25 -7.80
N GLY A 52 4.79 24.18 -8.06
CA GLY A 52 5.94 23.78 -7.26
C GLY A 52 5.88 22.37 -6.67
N ASP A 53 6.81 22.11 -5.76
CA ASP A 53 6.99 20.81 -5.13
C ASP A 53 5.83 20.47 -4.19
N GLN A 54 5.23 19.32 -4.42
CA GLN A 54 4.14 18.73 -3.65
C GLN A 54 4.52 17.34 -3.13
N THR A 55 5.82 17.04 -3.08
CA THR A 55 6.33 15.76 -2.60
C THR A 55 5.81 15.44 -1.21
N TYR A 56 5.33 14.21 -1.04
CA TYR A 56 4.80 13.76 0.24
C TYR A 56 5.14 12.31 0.50
N MET A 57 5.04 11.93 1.78
CA MET A 57 5.13 10.55 2.22
C MET A 57 3.90 10.19 3.05
N ARG A 58 3.54 8.91 3.02
CA ARG A 58 2.54 8.31 3.93
C ARG A 58 3.15 7.07 4.54
N VAL A 59 3.08 6.96 5.86
CA VAL A 59 3.63 5.85 6.62
C VAL A 59 2.54 5.34 7.58
N GLY A 60 2.47 4.03 7.76
CA GLY A 60 1.50 3.37 8.63
C GLY A 60 2.06 2.10 9.24
N PHE A 61 1.47 1.70 10.36
CA PHE A 61 1.74 0.45 11.05
C PHE A 61 0.48 -0.41 11.03
N LYS A 62 0.65 -1.71 10.81
CA LYS A 62 -0.42 -2.70 10.90
C LYS A 62 -0.05 -3.75 11.95
N GLY A 63 -0.80 -3.77 13.05
CA GLY A 63 -0.67 -4.81 14.06
C GLY A 63 -1.67 -5.95 13.81
N GLU A 64 -1.23 -7.19 13.94
CA GLU A 64 -2.08 -8.38 13.95
C GLU A 64 -1.77 -9.19 15.22
N ASN A 65 -2.82 -9.67 15.90
CA ASN A 65 -2.70 -10.60 17.03
C ASN A 65 -3.63 -11.80 16.75
N THR A 66 -3.20 -12.99 17.15
CA THR A 66 -3.88 -14.27 16.86
C THR A 66 -4.58 -14.87 18.10
N ASP A 67 -4.90 -14.04 19.10
CA ASP A 67 -5.78 -14.43 20.22
C ASP A 67 -7.25 -14.56 19.78
#